data_AF-A0A0H3LR86-F1
#
_entry.id   AF-A0A0H3LR86-F1
#
_cell.length_a   1.000
_cell.length_b   1.000
_cell.length_c   1.000
_cell.angle_alpha   90.00
_cell.angle_beta   90.00
_cell.angle_gamma   90.00
#
_symmetry.space_group_name_H-M   'P 1'
#
loop_
_entity.id
_entity.type
_entity.pdbx_description
1 polymer ?
#
loop_
_entity_poly.entity_id
_entity_poly.type
_entity_poly.pdbx_seq_one_letter_code
_entity_poly.pdbx_strand_id
1 'polypeptide(L)'
;MRKFGDLIGALRLKHELKGAQVVIGFGLGGASDIDFQTADVDHFSVELMEGGSARYGFRVKCNPTGEQIKRLYEVLGGEVDISVTPAVDKQGALGLVQEAA
;
A
#
# COMPACT_ATOMS: atom_id res chain seq x y z
N MET A 1 17.76 -16.72 -5.36
CA MET A 1 17.59 -16.72 -3.89
C MET A 1 16.64 -17.85 -3.53
N ARG A 2 17.02 -18.75 -2.60
CA ARG A 2 16.22 -19.93 -2.25
C ARG A 2 15.14 -19.57 -1.21
N LYS A 3 13.90 -19.94 -1.49
CA LYS A 3 12.77 -19.86 -0.55
C LYS A 3 12.89 -21.05 0.42
N PHE A 4 12.45 -20.88 1.68
CA PHE A 4 12.27 -22.03 2.58
C PHE A 4 11.24 -22.97 1.95
N GLY A 5 11.71 -24.00 1.24
CA GLY A 5 10.91 -24.83 0.34
C GLY A 5 9.70 -25.46 1.03
N ASP A 6 8.52 -24.85 0.85
CA ASP A 6 7.22 -25.24 1.41
C ASP A 6 7.14 -25.44 2.94
N LEU A 7 8.21 -25.16 3.67
CA LEU A 7 8.31 -25.33 5.13
C LEU A 7 7.53 -24.27 5.91
N ILE A 8 7.37 -23.08 5.34
CA ILE A 8 6.69 -21.94 5.97
C ILE A 8 5.69 -21.36 4.99
N GLY A 9 4.40 -21.44 5.32
CA GLY A 9 3.32 -20.88 4.51
C GLY A 9 3.34 -19.34 4.47
N ALA A 10 2.84 -18.77 3.37
CA ALA A 10 2.73 -17.33 3.22
C ALA A 10 1.77 -16.73 4.25
N LEU A 11 2.24 -15.75 5.02
CA LEU A 11 1.40 -14.95 5.92
C LEU A 11 0.55 -13.99 5.10
N ARG A 12 -0.77 -13.98 5.34
CA ARG A 12 -1.74 -13.12 4.67
C ARG A 12 -2.48 -12.24 5.67
N LEU A 13 -2.80 -11.02 5.29
CA LEU A 13 -3.72 -10.17 6.05
C LEU A 13 -5.15 -10.70 5.93
N LYS A 14 -5.91 -10.66 7.03
CA LYS A 14 -7.30 -11.14 7.10
C LYS A 14 -8.29 -10.22 6.37
N HIS A 15 -7.95 -8.94 6.24
CA HIS A 15 -8.82 -7.91 5.69
C HIS A 15 -8.13 -7.21 4.53
N GLU A 16 -8.88 -7.00 3.45
CA GLU A 16 -8.47 -6.14 2.34
C GLU A 16 -8.69 -4.67 2.73
N LEU A 17 -7.76 -3.78 2.37
CA LEU A 17 -7.92 -2.35 2.60
C LEU A 17 -8.59 -1.75 1.38
N LYS A 18 -9.83 -1.27 1.53
CA LYS A 18 -10.59 -0.63 0.45
C LYS A 18 -10.48 0.88 0.54
N GLY A 19 -10.27 1.53 -0.60
CA GLY A 19 -10.19 2.99 -0.69
C GLY A 19 -9.07 3.65 0.13
N ALA A 20 -8.03 2.89 0.47
CA ALA A 20 -6.87 3.39 1.22
C ALA A 20 -6.10 4.46 0.46
N GLN A 21 -5.37 5.30 1.18
CA GLN A 21 -4.36 6.18 0.60
C GLN A 21 -3.02 5.43 0.59
N VAL A 22 -2.37 5.37 -0.57
CA VAL A 22 -1.02 4.81 -0.71
C VAL A 22 -0.08 5.91 -1.17
N VAL A 23 1.00 6.10 -0.42
CA VAL A 23 2.03 7.10 -0.70
C VAL A 23 3.35 6.39 -0.92
N ILE A 24 4.02 6.68 -2.03
CA ILE A 24 5.37 6.20 -2.32
C ILE A 24 6.32 7.40 -2.25
N GLY A 25 7.14 7.42 -1.20
CA GLY A 25 8.20 8.41 -0.99
C GLY A 25 9.54 7.87 -1.46
N PHE A 26 10.37 8.72 -2.06
CA PHE A 26 11.69 8.37 -2.58
C PHE A 26 12.78 9.30 -2.05
N GLY A 27 12.66 9.71 -0.78
CA GLY A 27 13.71 10.39 -0.02
C GLY A 27 13.99 11.86 -0.39
N LEU A 28 13.32 12.42 -1.39
CA LEU A 28 13.47 13.83 -1.79
C LEU A 28 12.58 14.81 -0.98
N GLY A 29 11.66 14.28 -0.17
CA GLY A 29 10.79 15.04 0.74
C GLY A 29 9.68 15.86 0.05
N GLY A 30 8.46 15.78 0.57
CA GLY A 30 7.35 16.69 0.22
C GLY A 30 6.67 16.39 -1.11
N ALA A 31 6.41 17.42 -1.94
CA ALA A 31 5.58 17.39 -3.16
C ALA A 31 6.07 16.45 -4.30
N SER A 32 7.15 15.73 -4.06
CA SER A 32 7.71 14.74 -4.98
C SER A 32 7.01 13.40 -4.88
N ASP A 33 6.41 13.09 -3.74
CA ASP A 33 5.80 11.80 -3.44
C ASP A 33 4.70 11.42 -4.46
N ILE A 34 4.53 10.11 -4.66
CA ILE A 34 3.50 9.58 -5.54
C ILE A 34 2.30 9.18 -4.69
N ASP A 35 1.27 10.01 -4.73
CA ASP A 35 0.02 9.82 -3.98
C ASP A 35 -1.05 9.08 -4.81
N PHE A 36 -1.44 7.90 -4.37
CA PHE A 36 -2.61 7.19 -4.87
C PHE A 36 -3.77 7.37 -3.90
N GLN A 37 -4.74 8.19 -4.29
CA GLN A 37 -6.02 8.32 -3.58
C GLN A 37 -6.95 7.18 -3.99
N THR A 38 -7.74 6.67 -3.04
CA THR A 38 -8.76 5.62 -3.28
C THR A 38 -8.20 4.33 -3.88
N ALA A 39 -7.10 3.83 -3.34
CA ALA A 39 -6.50 2.58 -3.77
C ALA A 39 -7.00 1.39 -2.95
N ASP A 40 -7.29 0.29 -3.64
CA ASP A 40 -7.57 -0.99 -2.98
C ASP A 40 -6.25 -1.75 -2.80
N VAL A 41 -5.92 -2.10 -1.57
CA VAL A 41 -4.72 -2.88 -1.24
C VAL A 41 -5.12 -4.28 -0.81
N ASP A 42 -4.68 -5.28 -1.57
CA ASP A 42 -4.99 -6.69 -1.34
C ASP A 42 -3.76 -7.60 -1.56
N HIS A 43 -3.95 -8.92 -1.42
CA HIS A 43 -2.91 -9.94 -1.65
C HIS A 43 -1.61 -9.69 -0.90
N PHE A 44 -1.71 -9.24 0.36
CA PHE A 44 -0.53 -9.15 1.22
C PHE A 44 0.09 -10.54 1.41
N SER A 45 1.39 -10.66 1.15
CA SER A 45 2.18 -11.86 1.32
C SER A 45 3.50 -11.55 1.99
N VAL A 46 3.93 -12.46 2.86
CA VAL A 46 5.29 -12.47 3.40
C VAL A 46 5.93 -13.79 2.99
N GLU A 47 7.02 -13.71 2.24
CA GLU A 47 7.86 -14.84 1.90
C GLU A 47 9.14 -14.74 2.73
N LEU A 48 9.32 -15.66 3.67
CA LEU A 48 10.60 -15.77 4.39
C LEU A 48 11.64 -16.38 3.44
N MET A 49 12.83 -15.80 3.43
CA MET A 49 13.94 -16.20 2.57
C MET A 49 15.08 -16.78 3.41
N GLU A 50 15.77 -17.77 2.84
CA GLU A 50 16.97 -18.32 3.49
C GLU A 50 18.02 -17.21 3.68
N GLY A 51 18.64 -17.16 4.87
CA GLY A 51 19.56 -16.10 5.26
C GLY A 51 18.95 -15.02 6.16
N GLY A 52 17.70 -15.19 6.63
CA GLY A 52 17.07 -14.31 7.62
C GLY A 52 16.37 -13.08 7.04
N SER A 53 16.31 -12.97 5.71
CA SER A 53 15.56 -11.93 5.01
C SER A 53 14.09 -12.32 4.82
N ALA A 54 13.22 -11.33 4.67
CA ALA A 54 11.81 -11.53 4.31
C ALA A 54 11.45 -10.64 3.12
N ARG A 55 10.64 -11.17 2.21
CA ARG A 55 10.06 -10.41 1.11
C ARG A 55 8.59 -10.15 1.43
N TYR A 56 8.24 -8.87 1.53
CA TYR A 56 6.86 -8.43 1.66
C TYR A 56 6.31 -8.09 0.27
N GLY A 57 5.10 -8.52 -0.01
CA GLY A 57 4.37 -8.18 -1.23
C GLY A 57 2.95 -7.76 -0.89
N PHE A 58 2.44 -6.78 -1.61
CA PHE A 58 1.02 -6.39 -1.58
C PHE A 58 0.68 -5.84 -2.96
N ARG A 59 -0.59 -5.97 -3.35
CA ARG A 59 -1.09 -5.47 -4.62
C ARG A 59 -1.90 -4.20 -4.36
N VAL A 60 -1.50 -3.12 -5.01
CA VAL A 60 -2.22 -1.85 -5.02
C VAL A 60 -2.99 -1.73 -6.32
N LYS A 61 -4.32 -1.66 -6.24
CA LYS A 61 -5.23 -1.42 -7.37
C LYS A 61 -5.69 0.03 -7.31
N CYS A 62 -5.28 0.82 -8.28
CA CYS A 62 -5.67 2.22 -8.41
C CYS A 62 -5.71 2.62 -9.90
N ASN A 63 -6.22 3.81 -10.18
CA ASN A 63 -6.20 4.41 -11.52
C ASN A 63 -5.17 5.53 -11.56
N PRO A 64 -3.87 5.23 -11.78
CA PRO A 64 -2.81 6.23 -11.76
C PRO A 64 -2.89 7.16 -12.97
N THR A 65 -2.48 8.41 -12.79
CA THR A 65 -2.31 9.36 -13.88
C THR A 65 -1.02 9.08 -14.66
N GLY A 66 -0.91 9.59 -15.89
CA GLY A 66 0.30 9.41 -16.71
C GLY A 66 1.57 9.95 -16.06
N GLU A 67 1.47 11.04 -15.30
CA GLU A 67 2.61 11.59 -14.56
C GLU A 67 3.04 10.68 -13.40
N GLN A 68 2.08 10.11 -12.67
CA GLN A 68 2.37 9.15 -11.60
C GLN A 68 3.04 7.89 -12.13
N ILE A 69 2.59 7.37 -13.29
CA ILE A 69 3.22 6.23 -13.95
C ILE A 69 4.67 6.56 -14.33
N LYS A 70 4.93 7.74 -14.90
CA LYS A 70 6.29 8.17 -15.24
C LYS A 70 7.20 8.17 -14.01
N ARG A 71 6.75 8.76 -12.90
CA ARG A 71 7.50 8.78 -11.64
C ARG A 71 7.73 7.36 -11.09
N LEU A 72 6.74 6.47 -11.17
CA LEU A 72 6.90 5.06 -10.77
C LEU A 72 8.04 4.35 -11.55
N TYR A 73 8.20 4.65 -12.83
CA TYR A 73 9.29 4.10 -13.63
C TYR A 73 10.66 4.70 -13.26
N GLU A 74 10.70 5.97 -12.87
CA GLU A 74 11.94 6.64 -12.46
C GLU A 74 12.49 6.08 -11.14
N VAL A 75 11.62 5.69 -10.21
CA VAL A 75 12.01 5.12 -8.91
C VAL A 75 12.22 3.60 -8.93
N LEU A 76 12.00 2.95 -10.07
CA LEU A 76 12.08 1.50 -10.17
C LEU A 76 13.52 1.01 -9.93
N GLY A 77 13.69 0.14 -8.94
CA GLY A 77 15.00 -0.38 -8.54
C GLY A 77 15.74 0.49 -7.53
N GLY A 78 15.18 1.64 -7.16
CA GLY A 78 15.63 2.45 -6.02
C GLY A 78 15.03 1.99 -4.69
N GLU A 79 15.57 2.52 -3.60
CA GLU A 79 14.98 2.42 -2.27
C GLU A 79 13.83 3.43 -2.15
N VAL A 80 12.67 2.96 -1.68
CA VAL A 80 11.46 3.76 -1.53
C VAL A 80 10.75 3.43 -0.23
N ASP A 81 10.10 4.42 0.35
CA ASP A 81 9.21 4.28 1.50
C ASP A 81 7.77 4.17 1.01
N ILE A 82 7.09 3.07 1.35
CA ILE A 82 5.68 2.88 1.01
C ILE A 82 4.84 2.99 2.27
N SER A 83 3.96 3.99 2.30
CA SER A 83 3.00 4.22 3.38
C SER A 83 1.59 3.88 2.90
N VAL A 84 0.87 3.06 3.67
CA VAL A 84 -0.52 2.71 3.40
C VAL A 84 -1.38 3.16 4.58
N THR A 85 -2.24 4.14 4.34
CA THR A 85 -3.19 4.66 5.32
C THR A 85 -4.58 4.11 4.99
N PRO A 86 -5.20 3.30 5.86
CA PRO A 86 -6.56 2.81 5.65
C PRO A 86 -7.53 3.97 5.45
N ALA A 87 -8.56 3.77 4.62
CA ALA A 87 -9.69 4.69 4.63
C ALA A 87 -10.30 4.65 6.04
N VAL A 88 -10.23 5.77 6.77
CA VAL A 88 -11.01 5.93 7.99
C VAL A 88 -12.45 5.59 7.62
N ASP A 89 -13.05 4.63 8.32
CA ASP A 89 -14.38 4.11 8.01
C ASP A 89 -15.30 5.24 7.51
N LYS A 90 -15.60 5.25 6.20
CA LYS A 90 -16.82 5.89 5.70
C LYS A 90 -18.06 5.07 6.12
N GLN A 91 -18.04 4.57 7.36
CA GLN A 91 -19.13 3.94 8.08
C GLN A 91 -19.39 4.66 9.42
N GLY A 92 -19.08 5.96 9.47
CA GLY A 92 -19.52 6.88 10.54
C GLY A 92 -20.15 8.20 10.03
N ALA A 93 -20.17 8.46 8.72
CA ALA A 93 -20.63 9.74 8.15
C ALA A 93 -22.07 9.69 7.57
N LEU A 94 -22.89 8.73 8.00
CA LEU A 94 -24.35 8.79 7.89
C LEU A 94 -24.94 9.06 9.28
N GLY A 95 -24.39 10.06 9.96
CA GLY A 95 -24.95 10.66 11.18
C GLY A 95 -25.70 11.93 10.79
N LEU A 96 -27.02 11.86 10.88
CA LEU A 96 -28.00 12.90 10.58
C LEU A 96 -27.64 14.30 11.09
N VAL A 97 -28.04 15.30 10.30
CA VAL A 97 -28.22 16.69 10.71
C VAL A 97 -29.04 16.75 12.00
N GLN A 98 -28.50 17.33 13.06
CA GLN A 98 -29.28 18.05 14.06
C GLN A 98 -28.51 19.31 14.48
N GLU A 99 -28.89 20.43 13.88
CA GLU A 99 -28.82 21.73 14.55
C GLU A 99 -29.63 21.61 15.86
N ALA A 100 -28.99 21.88 17.00
CA ALA A 100 -29.69 22.08 18.26
C ALA A 100 -29.71 23.58 18.56
N ALA A 101 -30.91 24.13 18.48
CA ALA A 101 -31.33 25.38 19.10
C ALA A 101 -31.37 25.25 20.63
#